data_AF-A0A7C3V9B6-F1
#
_entry.id   AF-A0A7C3V9B6-F1
#
_cell.length_a   1.000
_cell.length_b   1.000
_cell.length_c   1.000
_cell.angle_alpha   90.00
_cell.angle_beta   90.00
_cell.angle_gamma   90.00
#
_symmetry.space_group_name_H-M   'P 1'
#
loop_
_entity.id
_entity.type
_entity.pdbx_description
1 polymer ?
#
loop_
_entity_poly.entity_id
_entity_poly.type
_entity_poly.pdbx_seq_one_letter_code
_entity_poly.pdbx_strand_id
1 'polypeptide(L)'
;MIIFIFLTFWLNLFSQSESEIYNRILTDKFFRGVVADNIIENKKYEDMVSGQFYTYSQLRAAVMDWIEKNPKEAAKRFSDMLSNKGGYSVSFNVYDYKLNPRLKDLIDKMEDASKKNISDENIRAYASILFDGYKENLDYQLDIKPYKNGLAGQQMKYDYVNLNLEKLSDEVERIDKAYDYLKKFDVKDMEGIIKMSDLKYLEFSKYAISLKGNKRINYEQGEKIKSLLRDVSVMLSLRALLIKYRGIEFNSFVRYSKVIKNFEAGIKKLFLNNDENFNENFLKIYSKITELEKEISFLNELQNIQNSLLEKSYSCFLDYIIRKLDYSNKYFKIKQRKKELASYFSKILSHNLNEIDSGDAEIMDEKIKESMEIISLENNIKARHRKIQFLFLDNLFPWDLRVDGKKLYFKIKTDFS
;
A
#
# COMPACT_ATOMS: atom_id res chain seq x y z
N MET A 1 2.12 18.66 -22.97
CA MET A 1 0.77 18.31 -23.50
C MET A 1 0.29 16.96 -22.95
N ILE A 2 0.34 16.79 -21.62
CA ILE A 2 -0.07 15.55 -20.92
C ILE A 2 -1.09 15.88 -19.80
N ILE A 3 -1.07 17.10 -19.26
CA ILE A 3 -2.17 17.65 -18.44
C ILE A 3 -3.48 17.78 -19.25
N PHE A 4 -3.37 17.90 -20.58
CA PHE A 4 -4.54 17.89 -21.47
C PHE A 4 -5.15 16.49 -21.63
N ILE A 5 -4.43 15.39 -21.36
CA ILE A 5 -4.99 14.04 -21.51
C ILE A 5 -5.83 13.65 -20.29
N PHE A 6 -5.41 14.06 -19.08
CA PHE A 6 -6.25 13.95 -17.88
C PHE A 6 -7.46 14.89 -17.94
N LEU A 7 -7.30 16.10 -18.50
CA LEU A 7 -8.45 16.97 -18.79
C LEU A 7 -9.33 16.43 -19.92
N THR A 8 -8.83 15.74 -20.95
CA THR A 8 -9.69 15.12 -21.98
C THR A 8 -10.37 13.84 -21.51
N PHE A 9 -9.78 13.10 -20.56
CA PHE A 9 -10.47 11.98 -19.90
C PHE A 9 -11.63 12.49 -19.02
N TRP A 10 -11.50 13.71 -18.49
CA TRP A 10 -12.56 14.44 -17.79
C TRP A 10 -13.56 15.13 -18.74
N LEU A 11 -13.09 15.74 -19.83
CA LEU A 11 -13.94 16.45 -20.81
C LEU A 11 -14.73 15.49 -21.72
N ASN A 12 -14.23 14.28 -21.98
CA ASN A 12 -14.96 13.26 -22.73
C ASN A 12 -16.06 12.55 -21.92
N LEU A 13 -16.17 12.79 -20.60
CA LEU A 13 -17.30 12.29 -19.82
C LEU A 13 -18.59 13.08 -20.06
N PHE A 14 -18.49 14.29 -20.64
CA PHE A 14 -19.61 15.21 -20.83
C PHE A 14 -20.37 15.01 -22.16
N SER A 15 -19.97 14.05 -22.99
CA SER A 15 -20.68 13.73 -24.23
C SER A 15 -20.77 12.23 -24.53
N GLN A 16 -20.61 11.36 -23.52
CA GLN A 16 -20.67 9.92 -23.76
C GLN A 16 -22.09 9.54 -24.14
N SER A 17 -22.24 8.94 -25.33
CA SER A 17 -23.51 8.33 -25.70
C SER A 17 -23.81 7.17 -24.75
N GLU A 18 -25.10 6.83 -24.58
CA GLU A 18 -25.53 5.66 -23.80
C GLU A 18 -24.76 4.38 -24.19
N SER A 19 -24.43 4.24 -25.48
CA SER A 19 -23.67 3.11 -26.02
C SER A 19 -22.21 3.06 -25.52
N GLU A 20 -21.57 4.21 -25.31
CA GLU A 20 -20.21 4.29 -24.77
C GLU A 20 -20.20 3.97 -23.27
N ILE A 21 -21.18 4.48 -22.53
CA ILE A 21 -21.38 4.19 -21.10
C ILE A 21 -21.60 2.68 -20.93
N TYR A 22 -22.45 2.07 -21.76
CA TYR A 22 -22.70 0.63 -21.76
C TYR A 22 -21.43 -0.18 -21.98
N ASN A 23 -20.64 0.16 -23.01
CA ASN A 23 -19.40 -0.55 -23.31
C ASN A 23 -18.37 -0.42 -22.17
N ARG A 24 -18.32 0.72 -21.48
CA ARG A 24 -17.44 0.92 -20.32
C ARG A 24 -17.92 0.15 -19.09
N ILE A 25 -19.23 0.07 -18.83
CA ILE A 25 -19.78 -0.77 -17.76
C ILE A 25 -19.36 -2.23 -17.98
N LEU A 26 -19.38 -2.72 -19.22
CA LEU A 26 -18.97 -4.10 -19.50
C LEU A 26 -17.47 -4.34 -19.28
N THR A 27 -16.62 -3.36 -19.59
CA THR A 27 -15.16 -3.54 -19.69
C THR A 27 -14.36 -3.05 -18.47
N ASP A 28 -14.91 -2.13 -17.68
CA ASP A 28 -14.20 -1.44 -16.59
C ASP A 28 -14.93 -1.57 -15.24
N LYS A 29 -14.34 -2.36 -14.33
CA LYS A 29 -14.86 -2.56 -12.97
C LYS A 29 -14.81 -1.30 -12.11
N PHE A 30 -13.85 -0.41 -12.32
CA PHE A 30 -13.76 0.86 -11.60
C PHE A 30 -14.88 1.80 -12.04
N PHE A 31 -15.16 1.84 -13.35
CA PHE A 31 -16.26 2.63 -13.89
C PHE A 31 -17.63 2.18 -13.35
N ARG A 32 -17.85 0.88 -13.14
CA ARG A 32 -19.05 0.38 -12.46
C ARG A 32 -19.22 1.00 -11.07
N GLY A 33 -18.13 1.13 -10.31
CA GLY A 33 -18.11 1.76 -8.99
C GLY A 33 -18.60 3.21 -9.06
N VAL A 34 -18.10 3.96 -10.04
CA VAL A 34 -18.50 5.35 -10.29
C VAL A 34 -19.99 5.47 -10.65
N VAL A 35 -20.51 4.54 -11.45
CA VAL A 35 -21.94 4.47 -11.80
C VAL A 35 -22.79 4.16 -10.56
N ALA A 36 -22.34 3.23 -9.72
CA ALA A 36 -23.03 2.87 -8.47
C ALA A 36 -23.11 4.05 -7.50
N ASP A 37 -22.00 4.76 -7.31
CA ASP A 37 -21.95 5.91 -6.39
C ASP A 37 -22.91 7.03 -6.86
N ASN A 38 -22.97 7.30 -8.17
CA ASN A 38 -23.93 8.26 -8.74
C ASN A 38 -25.39 7.84 -8.57
N ILE A 39 -25.71 6.56 -8.80
CA ILE A 39 -27.07 6.04 -8.60
C ILE A 39 -27.49 6.22 -7.13
N ILE A 40 -26.58 5.98 -6.18
CA ILE A 40 -26.83 6.11 -4.74
C ILE A 40 -27.03 7.57 -4.34
N GLU A 41 -26.13 8.46 -4.75
CA GLU A 41 -26.18 9.90 -4.43
C GLU A 41 -27.43 10.58 -4.99
N ASN A 42 -27.94 10.12 -6.12
CA ASN A 42 -29.16 10.63 -6.74
C ASN A 42 -30.44 9.92 -6.24
N LYS A 43 -30.33 9.01 -5.25
CA LYS A 43 -31.46 8.21 -4.72
C LYS A 43 -32.24 7.45 -5.80
N LYS A 44 -31.55 7.02 -6.86
CA LYS A 44 -32.14 6.27 -7.98
C LYS A 44 -32.02 4.75 -7.80
N TYR A 45 -31.64 4.27 -6.61
CA TYR A 45 -31.45 2.86 -6.29
C TYR A 45 -32.69 2.18 -5.68
N GLU A 46 -33.68 2.95 -5.24
CA GLU A 46 -34.81 2.46 -4.44
C GLU A 46 -35.66 1.39 -5.15
N ASP A 47 -35.70 1.42 -6.48
CA ASP A 47 -36.39 0.44 -7.33
C ASP A 47 -35.47 -0.69 -7.85
N MET A 48 -34.16 -0.62 -7.56
CA MET A 48 -33.16 -1.56 -8.06
C MET A 48 -32.82 -2.66 -7.05
N VAL A 49 -32.73 -2.30 -5.77
CA VAL A 49 -32.23 -3.18 -4.71
C VAL A 49 -33.18 -3.15 -3.52
N SER A 50 -33.56 -4.33 -3.03
CA SER A 50 -34.43 -4.50 -1.86
C SER A 50 -33.64 -5.06 -0.68
N GLY A 51 -33.78 -4.47 0.50
CA GLY A 51 -33.09 -4.89 1.72
C GLY A 51 -32.84 -3.75 2.71
N GLN A 52 -32.53 -4.08 3.97
CA GLN A 52 -32.04 -3.12 4.94
C GLN A 52 -30.51 -3.03 4.84
N PHE A 53 -29.99 -1.86 4.46
CA PHE A 53 -28.56 -1.59 4.37
C PHE A 53 -28.14 -0.67 5.53
N TYR A 54 -27.24 -1.13 6.39
CA TYR A 54 -26.78 -0.37 7.56
C TYR A 54 -25.53 0.46 7.28
N THR A 55 -24.87 0.23 6.14
CA THR A 55 -23.66 0.94 5.74
C THR A 55 -23.69 1.27 4.24
N TYR A 56 -23.00 2.36 3.85
CA TYR A 56 -22.86 2.75 2.44
C TYR A 56 -22.19 1.64 1.62
N SER A 57 -21.18 0.96 2.16
CA SER A 57 -20.48 -0.14 1.48
C SER A 57 -21.40 -1.32 1.16
N GLN A 58 -22.35 -1.65 2.04
CA GLN A 58 -23.34 -2.70 1.79
C GLN A 58 -24.32 -2.30 0.68
N LEU A 59 -24.82 -1.06 0.72
CA LEU A 59 -25.69 -0.52 -0.33
C LEU A 59 -24.95 -0.47 -1.68
N ARG A 60 -23.70 -0.01 -1.69
CA ARG A 60 -22.84 0.07 -2.87
C ARG A 60 -22.59 -1.30 -3.50
N ALA A 61 -22.31 -2.32 -2.69
CA ALA A 61 -22.15 -3.68 -3.19
C ALA A 61 -23.43 -4.20 -3.86
N ALA A 62 -24.60 -4.00 -3.24
CA ALA A 62 -25.88 -4.42 -3.81
C ALA A 62 -26.20 -3.71 -5.14
N VAL A 63 -25.90 -2.40 -5.24
CA VAL A 63 -26.09 -1.63 -6.48
C VAL A 63 -25.11 -2.09 -7.56
N MET A 64 -23.86 -2.39 -7.20
CA MET A 64 -22.86 -2.95 -8.14
C MET A 64 -23.30 -4.30 -8.71
N ASP A 65 -23.82 -5.20 -7.88
CA ASP A 65 -24.35 -6.49 -8.31
C ASP A 65 -25.53 -6.33 -9.27
N TRP A 66 -26.38 -5.32 -9.04
CA TRP A 66 -27.49 -5.00 -9.93
C TRP A 66 -27.00 -4.46 -11.29
N ILE A 67 -26.01 -3.56 -11.30
CA ILE A 67 -25.41 -2.99 -12.52
C ILE A 67 -24.80 -4.10 -13.39
N GLU A 68 -24.13 -5.07 -12.78
CA GLU A 68 -23.53 -6.20 -13.51
C GLU A 68 -24.58 -7.06 -14.21
N LYS A 69 -25.76 -7.23 -13.60
CA LYS A 69 -26.89 -7.97 -14.18
C LYS A 69 -27.68 -7.15 -15.19
N ASN A 70 -27.71 -5.82 -15.05
CA ASN A 70 -28.53 -4.91 -15.87
C ASN A 70 -27.71 -3.77 -16.51
N PRO A 71 -26.63 -4.05 -17.26
CA PRO A 71 -25.69 -3.03 -17.72
C PRO A 71 -26.28 -2.01 -18.70
N LYS A 72 -27.28 -2.40 -19.51
CA LYS A 72 -27.99 -1.48 -20.42
C LYS A 72 -28.82 -0.46 -19.66
N GLU A 73 -29.57 -0.92 -18.67
CA GLU A 73 -30.43 -0.04 -17.87
C GLU A 73 -29.60 0.87 -16.96
N ALA A 74 -28.49 0.36 -16.40
CA ALA A 74 -27.52 1.17 -15.68
C ALA A 74 -26.92 2.28 -16.57
N ALA A 75 -26.57 1.98 -17.82
CA ALA A 75 -26.05 2.96 -18.76
C ALA A 75 -27.05 4.07 -19.07
N LYS A 76 -28.31 3.70 -19.33
CA LYS A 76 -29.40 4.64 -19.57
C LYS A 76 -29.62 5.59 -18.39
N ARG A 77 -29.78 5.04 -17.19
CA ARG A 77 -30.03 5.85 -15.98
C ARG A 77 -28.85 6.78 -15.67
N PHE A 78 -27.62 6.30 -15.85
CA PHE A 78 -26.42 7.12 -15.69
C PHE A 78 -26.35 8.24 -16.73
N SER A 79 -26.68 7.96 -17.99
CA SER A 79 -26.79 8.96 -19.05
C SER A 79 -27.86 10.02 -18.74
N ASP A 80 -29.03 9.60 -18.25
CA ASP A 80 -30.11 10.50 -17.84
C ASP A 80 -29.69 11.41 -16.66
N MET A 81 -28.89 10.88 -15.73
CA MET A 81 -28.33 11.66 -14.61
C MET A 81 -27.30 12.70 -15.08
N LEU A 82 -26.42 12.33 -16.00
CA LEU A 82 -25.44 13.25 -16.58
C LEU A 82 -26.12 14.38 -17.38
N SER A 83 -27.22 14.07 -18.06
CA SER A 83 -27.97 15.01 -18.89
C SER A 83 -28.75 16.05 -18.07
N ASN A 84 -29.25 15.69 -16.89
CA ASN A 84 -30.11 16.54 -16.06
C ASN A 84 -29.37 17.49 -15.11
N LYS A 85 -28.09 17.25 -14.79
CA LYS A 85 -27.36 18.03 -13.77
C LYS A 85 -26.22 18.92 -14.28
N GLY A 86 -25.92 18.92 -15.59
CA GLY A 86 -24.85 19.77 -16.12
C GLY A 86 -23.46 19.49 -15.54
N GLY A 87 -23.24 18.29 -15.00
CA GLY A 87 -21.99 17.85 -14.38
C GLY A 87 -22.17 17.22 -12.99
N TYR A 88 -21.09 16.62 -12.51
CA TYR A 88 -20.98 15.97 -11.20
C TYR A 88 -21.19 16.98 -10.07
N SER A 89 -22.13 16.71 -9.15
CA SER A 89 -22.27 17.48 -7.90
C SER A 89 -21.95 16.57 -6.71
N VAL A 90 -20.74 16.68 -6.15
CA VAL A 90 -20.42 16.10 -4.84
C VAL A 90 -20.73 17.15 -3.79
N SER A 91 -21.90 17.08 -3.17
CA SER A 91 -22.27 17.93 -2.04
C SER A 91 -21.98 17.19 -0.73
N PHE A 92 -21.02 17.69 0.05
CA PHE A 92 -20.83 17.27 1.43
C PHE A 92 -21.81 18.03 2.32
N ASN A 93 -22.85 17.35 2.82
CA ASN A 93 -23.69 17.91 3.87
C ASN A 93 -22.86 18.02 5.16
N VAL A 94 -22.68 19.24 5.66
CA VAL A 94 -22.21 19.49 7.02
C VAL A 94 -23.38 19.24 7.95
N TYR A 95 -23.33 18.15 8.71
CA TYR A 95 -24.33 17.83 9.72
C TYR A 95 -24.12 18.68 10.98
N ASP A 96 -25.16 19.33 11.46
CA ASP A 96 -25.18 19.92 12.82
C ASP A 96 -25.25 18.79 13.85
N TYR A 97 -24.16 18.59 14.59
CA TYR A 97 -24.07 17.57 15.63
C TYR A 97 -24.70 18.08 16.93
N LYS A 98 -25.84 17.52 17.34
CA LYS A 98 -26.29 17.56 18.73
C LYS A 98 -25.72 16.37 19.48
N LEU A 99 -25.03 16.63 20.60
CA LEU A 99 -24.48 15.59 21.44
C LEU A 99 -25.60 14.71 22.01
N ASN A 100 -25.47 13.39 21.89
CA ASN A 100 -26.46 12.44 22.39
C ASN A 100 -26.63 12.63 23.91
N PRO A 101 -27.87 12.84 24.43
CA PRO A 101 -28.11 13.04 25.86
C PRO A 101 -27.55 11.94 26.76
N ARG A 102 -27.44 10.70 26.26
CA ARG A 102 -26.85 9.56 26.98
C ARG A 102 -25.33 9.58 26.99
N LEU A 103 -24.72 10.11 25.94
CA LEU A 103 -23.27 10.33 25.90
C LEU A 103 -22.88 11.42 26.90
N LYS A 104 -23.71 12.46 27.02
CA LYS A 104 -23.52 13.52 28.00
C LYS A 104 -23.56 12.98 29.44
N ASP A 105 -24.55 12.14 29.77
CA ASP A 105 -24.65 11.51 31.10
C ASP A 105 -23.43 10.63 31.46
N LEU A 106 -22.84 9.93 30.48
CA LEU A 106 -21.61 9.14 30.71
C LEU A 106 -20.37 10.02 30.90
N ILE A 107 -20.26 11.12 30.16
CA ILE A 107 -19.19 12.11 30.33
C ILE A 107 -19.29 12.72 31.73
N ASP A 108 -20.49 13.11 32.15
CA ASP A 108 -20.74 13.69 33.47
C ASP A 108 -20.38 12.68 34.60
N LYS A 109 -20.69 11.38 34.43
CA LYS A 109 -20.31 10.31 35.37
C LYS A 109 -18.81 10.03 35.42
N MET A 110 -18.10 10.08 34.28
CA MET A 110 -16.63 9.97 34.27
C MET A 110 -15.98 11.17 34.95
N GLU A 111 -16.51 12.38 34.74
CA GLU A 111 -16.00 13.58 35.38
C GLU A 111 -16.17 13.51 36.90
N ASP A 112 -17.32 13.02 37.38
CA ASP A 112 -17.61 12.81 38.80
C ASP A 112 -16.73 11.70 39.42
N ALA A 113 -16.44 10.64 38.64
CA ALA A 113 -15.53 9.56 39.05
C ALA A 113 -14.06 9.98 39.09
N SER A 114 -13.65 11.01 38.34
CA SER A 114 -12.30 11.59 38.45
C SER A 114 -12.14 12.49 39.68
N LYS A 115 -13.25 13.07 40.18
CA LYS A 115 -13.27 14.00 41.31
C LYS A 115 -13.48 13.31 42.66
N LYS A 116 -14.14 12.15 42.70
CA LYS A 116 -14.31 11.31 43.90
C LYS A 116 -13.31 10.14 43.83
N ASN A 117 -12.66 9.77 44.94
CA ASN A 117 -11.72 8.64 45.05
C ASN A 117 -12.42 7.28 44.78
N ILE A 118 -12.82 7.04 43.55
CA ILE A 118 -13.43 5.80 43.07
C ILE A 118 -12.31 4.87 42.56
N SER A 119 -12.49 3.54 42.68
CA SER A 119 -11.48 2.57 42.25
C SER A 119 -11.23 2.63 40.74
N ASP A 120 -9.95 2.45 40.35
CA ASP A 120 -9.49 2.45 38.96
C ASP A 120 -10.29 1.51 38.04
N GLU A 121 -10.84 0.44 38.59
CA GLU A 121 -11.69 -0.54 37.88
C GLU A 121 -13.04 0.04 37.47
N ASN A 122 -13.65 0.89 38.30
CA ASN A 122 -14.89 1.58 37.96
C ASN A 122 -14.63 2.68 36.93
N ILE A 123 -13.50 3.37 37.01
CA ILE A 123 -13.08 4.36 36.00
C ILE A 123 -12.84 3.67 34.65
N ARG A 124 -12.17 2.51 34.64
CA ARG A 124 -11.98 1.69 33.43
C ARG A 124 -13.30 1.15 32.88
N ALA A 125 -14.25 0.79 33.74
CA ALA A 125 -15.57 0.33 33.31
C ALA A 125 -16.36 1.46 32.61
N TYR A 126 -16.40 2.67 33.18
CA TYR A 126 -17.05 3.81 32.54
C TYR A 126 -16.34 4.25 31.25
N ALA A 127 -15.01 4.24 31.23
CA ALA A 127 -14.23 4.51 30.03
C ALA A 127 -14.51 3.48 28.92
N SER A 128 -14.56 2.18 29.26
CA SER A 128 -14.90 1.12 28.30
C SER A 128 -16.32 1.29 27.76
N ILE A 129 -17.31 1.66 28.58
CA ILE A 129 -18.68 1.95 28.10
C ILE A 129 -18.71 3.17 27.16
N LEU A 130 -17.88 4.18 27.41
CA LEU A 130 -17.79 5.40 26.60
C LEU A 130 -17.15 5.14 25.22
N PHE A 131 -16.11 4.28 25.17
CA PHE A 131 -15.31 4.05 23.97
C PHE A 131 -15.70 2.79 23.18
N ASP A 132 -16.21 1.75 23.84
CA ASP A 132 -16.60 0.47 23.20
C ASP A 132 -18.10 0.42 22.83
N GLY A 133 -18.88 1.42 23.26
CA GLY A 133 -20.32 1.54 23.00
C GLY A 133 -21.17 0.68 23.94
N TYR A 134 -22.39 1.17 24.23
CA TYR A 134 -23.34 0.49 25.12
C TYR A 134 -23.73 -0.89 24.55
N LYS A 135 -23.29 -1.97 25.22
CA LYS A 135 -23.92 -3.30 25.12
C LYS A 135 -24.71 -3.53 26.40
N GLU A 136 -26.02 -3.69 26.29
CA GLU A 136 -26.94 -3.91 27.43
C GLU A 136 -26.63 -5.17 28.24
N ASN A 137 -25.72 -6.04 27.79
CA ASN A 137 -25.22 -7.18 28.56
C ASN A 137 -23.68 -7.13 28.61
N LEU A 138 -23.14 -6.73 29.76
CA LEU A 138 -21.74 -6.96 30.12
C LEU A 138 -21.62 -8.37 30.72
N ASP A 139 -20.95 -9.29 30.00
CA ASP A 139 -20.73 -10.70 30.42
C ASP A 139 -19.64 -10.89 31.49
N TYR A 140 -19.32 -9.84 32.25
CA TYR A 140 -18.40 -9.94 33.39
C TYR A 140 -19.16 -9.69 34.69
N GLN A 141 -19.54 -10.77 35.38
CA GLN A 141 -19.79 -10.73 36.81
C GLN A 141 -18.51 -11.18 37.54
N LEU A 142 -17.84 -10.22 38.19
CA LEU A 142 -16.88 -10.48 39.26
C LEU A 142 -17.68 -10.78 40.53
N ASP A 143 -17.88 -12.05 40.87
CA ASP A 143 -18.38 -12.42 42.20
C ASP A 143 -17.19 -12.54 43.16
N ILE A 144 -16.88 -11.44 43.85
CA ILE A 144 -15.85 -11.38 44.89
C ILE A 144 -16.55 -11.61 46.23
N LYS A 145 -16.34 -12.78 46.83
CA LYS A 145 -16.68 -13.00 48.25
C LYS A 145 -15.42 -12.97 49.10
N PRO A 146 -15.33 -12.10 50.13
CA PRO A 146 -14.26 -12.18 51.11
C PRO A 146 -14.45 -13.43 51.98
N TYR A 147 -13.44 -14.29 52.01
CA TYR A 147 -13.38 -15.38 52.98
C TYR A 147 -12.99 -14.81 54.35
N LYS A 148 -13.97 -14.66 55.24
CA LYS A 148 -13.71 -14.49 56.67
C LYS A 148 -13.83 -15.84 57.36
N ASN A 149 -12.67 -16.29 57.86
CA ASN A 149 -12.43 -17.30 58.89
C ASN A 149 -12.48 -18.78 58.50
N GLY A 150 -11.31 -19.42 58.60
CA GLY A 150 -11.12 -20.43 59.65
C GLY A 150 -10.98 -21.89 59.23
N LEU A 151 -9.72 -22.32 59.12
CA LEU A 151 -9.17 -23.64 59.48
C LEU A 151 -9.40 -24.89 58.59
N ALA A 152 -8.27 -25.61 58.45
CA ALA A 152 -8.05 -27.00 58.05
C ALA A 152 -8.15 -27.38 56.55
N GLY A 153 -6.97 -27.69 56.00
CA GLY A 153 -6.80 -28.30 54.67
C GLY A 153 -6.35 -27.30 53.61
N GLN A 154 -5.03 -27.08 53.47
CA GLN A 154 -4.49 -26.32 52.35
C GLN A 154 -4.71 -27.09 51.03
N GLN A 155 -5.88 -26.96 50.43
CA GLN A 155 -5.99 -27.04 48.98
C GLN A 155 -5.35 -25.76 48.43
N MET A 156 -4.22 -25.88 47.73
CA MET A 156 -3.72 -24.78 46.91
C MET A 156 -4.84 -24.41 45.92
N LYS A 157 -5.48 -23.26 46.14
CA LYS A 157 -6.40 -22.67 45.16
C LYS A 157 -5.55 -21.99 44.11
N TYR A 158 -5.50 -22.58 42.93
CA TYR A 158 -4.89 -21.96 41.77
C TYR A 158 -5.84 -20.90 41.21
N ASP A 159 -5.33 -19.70 40.97
CA ASP A 159 -6.04 -18.67 40.22
C ASP A 159 -6.11 -19.10 38.76
N TYR A 160 -7.29 -19.55 38.35
CA TYR A 160 -7.56 -19.98 36.99
C TYR A 160 -8.07 -18.80 36.14
N VAL A 161 -7.45 -18.61 34.98
CA VAL A 161 -7.87 -17.64 33.96
C VAL A 161 -8.67 -18.38 32.89
N ASN A 162 -9.83 -17.84 32.52
CA ASN A 162 -10.58 -18.32 31.36
C ASN A 162 -9.84 -17.92 30.08
N LEU A 163 -9.47 -18.93 29.28
CA LEU A 163 -8.79 -18.69 28.01
C LEU A 163 -9.84 -18.39 26.94
N ASN A 164 -9.70 -17.25 26.26
CA ASN A 164 -10.48 -16.98 25.05
C ASN A 164 -9.85 -17.76 23.87
N LEU A 165 -10.39 -18.95 23.59
CA LEU A 165 -9.88 -19.86 22.57
C LEU A 165 -9.97 -19.30 21.15
N GLU A 166 -10.97 -18.47 20.88
CA GLU A 166 -11.14 -17.79 19.59
C GLU A 166 -10.01 -16.77 19.39
N LYS A 167 -9.82 -15.86 20.35
CA LYS A 167 -8.72 -14.87 20.29
C LYS A 167 -7.34 -15.51 20.23
N LEU A 168 -7.09 -16.59 20.97
CA LEU A 168 -5.82 -17.30 20.88
C LEU A 168 -5.63 -17.93 19.49
N SER A 169 -6.70 -18.47 18.90
CA SER A 169 -6.64 -19.08 17.56
C SER A 169 -6.38 -18.02 16.49
N ASP A 170 -7.07 -16.88 16.56
CA ASP A 170 -6.86 -15.75 15.64
C ASP A 170 -5.42 -15.23 15.73
N GLU A 171 -4.89 -15.10 16.95
CA GLU A 171 -3.53 -14.62 17.18
C GLU A 171 -2.48 -15.59 16.64
N VAL A 172 -2.67 -16.90 16.84
CA VAL A 172 -1.81 -17.94 16.26
C VAL A 172 -1.84 -17.87 14.74
N GLU A 173 -3.03 -17.80 14.13
CA GLU A 173 -3.17 -17.70 12.67
C GLU A 173 -2.48 -16.43 12.12
N ARG A 174 -2.61 -15.30 12.83
CA ARG A 174 -1.95 -14.04 12.46
C ARG A 174 -0.42 -14.18 12.47
N ILE A 175 0.12 -14.77 13.53
CA ILE A 175 1.57 -14.97 13.69
C ILE A 175 2.08 -15.98 12.66
N ASP A 176 1.34 -17.06 12.40
CA ASP A 176 1.69 -18.07 11.40
C ASP A 176 1.80 -17.44 10.01
N LYS A 177 0.81 -16.64 9.59
CA LYS A 177 0.84 -15.91 8.31
C LYS A 177 2.04 -14.98 8.21
N ALA A 178 2.34 -14.23 9.27
CA ALA A 178 3.47 -13.32 9.30
C ALA A 178 4.80 -14.09 9.22
N TYR A 179 4.93 -15.18 9.96
CA TYR A 179 6.11 -16.04 9.95
C TYR A 179 6.33 -16.68 8.57
N ASP A 180 5.30 -17.28 7.98
CA ASP A 180 5.35 -17.88 6.66
C ASP A 180 5.72 -16.89 5.56
N TYR A 181 5.25 -15.64 5.68
CA TYR A 181 5.67 -14.57 4.79
C TYR A 181 7.17 -14.28 4.95
N LEU A 182 7.64 -14.04 6.19
CA LEU A 182 9.04 -13.69 6.48
C LEU A 182 10.03 -14.83 6.18
N LYS A 183 9.57 -16.09 6.20
CA LYS A 183 10.39 -17.27 5.90
C LYS A 183 10.74 -17.42 4.42
N LYS A 184 9.98 -16.78 3.51
CA LYS A 184 10.23 -16.84 2.06
C LYS A 184 11.48 -16.06 1.61
N PHE A 185 12.04 -15.22 2.48
CA PHE A 185 13.20 -14.41 2.19
C PHE A 185 14.48 -15.12 2.62
N ASP A 186 15.37 -15.41 1.66
CA ASP A 186 16.71 -15.95 1.93
C ASP A 186 17.63 -14.81 2.40
N VAL A 187 17.88 -14.74 3.70
CA VAL A 187 18.83 -13.80 4.29
C VAL A 187 19.90 -14.61 5.01
N LYS A 188 21.13 -14.62 4.48
CA LYS A 188 22.23 -15.43 5.04
C LYS A 188 22.98 -14.73 6.18
N ASP A 189 22.75 -13.43 6.34
CA ASP A 189 23.47 -12.61 7.31
C ASP A 189 22.70 -12.42 8.61
N MET A 190 23.44 -12.31 9.73
CA MET A 190 22.86 -12.30 11.07
C MET A 190 22.00 -13.54 11.35
N GLU A 191 22.53 -14.72 11.01
CA GLU A 191 21.91 -16.04 11.22
C GLU A 191 21.38 -16.22 12.66
N GLY A 192 21.99 -15.56 13.64
CA GLY A 192 21.51 -15.52 15.03
C GLY A 192 20.08 -14.98 15.19
N ILE A 193 19.71 -13.90 14.49
CA ILE A 193 18.36 -13.33 14.53
C ILE A 193 17.36 -14.31 13.91
N ILE A 194 17.73 -14.92 12.79
CA ILE A 194 16.88 -15.87 12.06
C ILE A 194 16.65 -17.12 12.91
N LYS A 195 17.73 -17.74 13.40
CA LYS A 195 17.66 -18.91 14.29
C LYS A 195 16.85 -18.61 15.55
N MET A 196 17.08 -17.48 16.20
CA MET A 196 16.33 -17.13 17.41
C MET A 196 14.85 -16.88 17.11
N SER A 197 14.53 -16.25 15.97
CA SER A 197 13.13 -16.07 15.54
C SER A 197 12.42 -17.39 15.29
N ASP A 198 13.08 -18.35 14.63
CA ASP A 198 12.53 -19.68 14.38
C ASP A 198 12.31 -20.45 15.70
N LEU A 199 13.29 -20.39 16.60
CA LEU A 199 13.19 -21.02 17.92
C LEU A 199 12.05 -20.44 18.76
N LYS A 200 11.94 -19.11 18.83
CA LYS A 200 10.88 -18.45 19.61
C LYS A 200 9.50 -18.69 19.04
N TYR A 201 9.36 -18.68 17.72
CA TYR A 201 8.12 -19.05 17.05
C TYR A 201 7.74 -20.51 17.39
N LEU A 202 8.66 -21.46 17.26
CA LEU A 202 8.40 -22.87 17.60
C LEU A 202 8.04 -23.05 19.08
N GLU A 203 8.70 -22.34 19.99
CA GLU A 203 8.42 -22.35 21.43
C GLU A 203 6.98 -21.87 21.70
N PHE A 204 6.61 -20.72 21.12
CA PHE A 204 5.27 -20.16 21.22
C PHE A 204 4.22 -21.10 20.63
N SER A 205 4.38 -21.57 19.39
CA SER A 205 3.37 -22.38 18.71
C SER A 205 3.12 -23.71 19.44
N LYS A 206 4.20 -24.39 19.89
CA LYS A 206 4.05 -25.62 20.71
C LYS A 206 3.30 -25.34 22.01
N TYR A 207 3.62 -24.23 22.66
CA TYR A 207 2.97 -23.87 23.92
C TYR A 207 1.51 -23.44 23.72
N ALA A 208 1.21 -22.61 22.72
CA ALA A 208 -0.15 -22.19 22.38
C ALA A 208 -1.05 -23.40 22.01
N ILE A 209 -0.55 -24.35 21.23
CA ILE A 209 -1.26 -25.59 20.89
C ILE A 209 -1.57 -26.40 22.16
N SER A 210 -0.61 -26.51 23.08
CA SER A 210 -0.82 -27.21 24.36
C SER A 210 -1.91 -26.60 25.23
N LEU A 211 -2.15 -25.28 25.10
CA LEU A 211 -3.19 -24.56 25.85
C LEU A 211 -4.56 -24.59 25.15
N LYS A 212 -4.62 -24.75 23.81
CA LYS A 212 -5.88 -24.74 23.03
C LYS A 212 -6.87 -25.83 23.48
N GLY A 213 -6.38 -26.95 24.04
CA GLY A 213 -7.22 -28.01 24.60
C GLY A 213 -7.86 -27.68 25.96
N ASN A 214 -7.41 -26.61 26.64
CA ASN A 214 -7.82 -26.27 27.99
C ASN A 214 -8.76 -25.07 27.99
N LYS A 215 -9.95 -25.22 28.60
CA LYS A 215 -10.89 -24.09 28.80
C LYS A 215 -10.42 -23.11 29.89
N ARG A 216 -9.56 -23.56 30.79
CA ARG A 216 -8.99 -22.80 31.90
C ARG A 216 -7.50 -23.09 32.00
N ILE A 217 -6.72 -22.05 32.24
CA ILE A 217 -5.27 -22.14 32.46
C ILE A 217 -4.95 -21.52 33.82
N ASN A 218 -3.88 -21.96 34.47
CA ASN A 218 -3.43 -21.30 35.71
C ASN A 218 -2.72 -19.97 35.40
N TYR A 219 -2.53 -19.13 36.41
CA TYR A 219 -1.85 -17.83 36.27
C TYR A 219 -0.46 -17.94 35.65
N GLU A 220 0.37 -18.89 36.10
CA GLU A 220 1.72 -19.12 35.57
C GLU A 220 1.71 -19.43 34.07
N GLN A 221 0.73 -20.22 33.63
CA GLN A 221 0.55 -20.56 32.23
C GLN A 221 0.16 -19.34 31.40
N GLY A 222 -0.70 -18.48 31.97
CA GLY A 222 -1.13 -17.21 31.38
C GLY A 222 0.01 -16.20 31.23
N GLU A 223 0.86 -16.05 32.25
CA GLU A 223 2.03 -15.17 32.16
C GLU A 223 3.08 -15.72 31.18
N LYS A 224 3.26 -17.05 31.15
CA LYS A 224 4.18 -17.67 30.19
C LYS A 224 3.76 -17.46 28.73
N ILE A 225 2.47 -17.61 28.38
CA ILE A 225 2.02 -17.38 26.99
C ILE A 225 2.18 -15.91 26.59
N LYS A 226 1.92 -14.97 27.50
CA LYS A 226 2.14 -13.53 27.26
C LYS A 226 3.62 -13.22 27.03
N SER A 227 4.51 -13.79 27.84
CA SER A 227 5.95 -13.62 27.67
C SER A 227 6.43 -14.16 26.33
N LEU A 228 5.98 -15.36 25.94
CA LEU A 228 6.33 -15.96 24.64
C LEU A 228 5.80 -15.14 23.47
N LEU A 229 4.57 -14.64 23.57
CA LEU A 229 3.99 -13.75 22.55
C LEU A 229 4.82 -12.48 22.37
N ARG A 230 5.28 -11.88 23.48
CA ARG A 230 6.17 -10.71 23.45
C ARG A 230 7.49 -11.05 22.77
N ASP A 231 8.13 -12.15 23.15
CA ASP A 231 9.40 -12.59 22.57
C ASP A 231 9.30 -12.83 21.06
N VAL A 232 8.26 -13.55 20.62
CA VAL A 232 8.00 -13.80 19.19
C VAL A 232 7.79 -12.49 18.44
N SER A 233 6.98 -11.58 19.00
CA SER A 233 6.71 -10.28 18.36
C SER A 233 7.99 -9.47 18.16
N VAL A 234 8.87 -9.44 19.16
CA VAL A 234 10.19 -8.77 19.08
C VAL A 234 11.06 -9.43 18.00
N MET A 235 11.18 -10.76 17.99
CA MET A 235 12.03 -11.47 17.04
C MET A 235 11.53 -11.38 15.60
N LEU A 236 10.22 -11.47 15.37
CA LEU A 236 9.63 -11.28 14.04
C LEU A 236 9.81 -9.84 13.55
N SER A 237 9.72 -8.85 14.44
CA SER A 237 9.99 -7.44 14.11
C SER A 237 11.45 -7.25 13.69
N LEU A 238 12.40 -7.81 14.43
CA LEU A 238 13.83 -7.79 14.05
C LEU A 238 14.09 -8.46 12.70
N ARG A 239 13.44 -9.61 12.44
CA ARG A 239 13.54 -10.30 11.15
C ARG A 239 12.98 -9.46 10.00
N ALA A 240 11.82 -8.81 10.20
CA ALA A 240 11.25 -7.90 9.21
C ALA A 240 12.17 -6.72 8.92
N LEU A 241 12.77 -6.13 9.96
CA LEU A 241 13.74 -5.05 9.84
C LEU A 241 14.99 -5.49 9.05
N LEU A 242 15.50 -6.68 9.33
CA LEU A 242 16.63 -7.28 8.64
C LEU A 242 16.35 -7.48 7.14
N ILE A 243 15.18 -8.04 6.79
CA ILE A 243 14.75 -8.21 5.40
C ILE A 243 14.68 -6.86 4.69
N LYS A 244 14.07 -5.85 5.32
CA LYS A 244 13.97 -4.50 4.77
C LYS A 244 15.35 -3.88 4.54
N TYR A 245 16.25 -3.99 5.51
CA TYR A 245 17.63 -3.53 5.41
C TYR A 245 18.37 -4.16 4.21
N ARG A 246 18.25 -5.48 4.01
CA ARG A 246 18.89 -6.16 2.87
C ARG A 246 18.29 -5.75 1.53
N GLY A 247 16.98 -5.51 1.48
CA GLY A 247 16.32 -4.97 0.29
C GLY A 247 16.91 -3.61 -0.13
N ILE A 248 17.24 -2.76 0.84
CA ILE A 248 17.89 -1.47 0.57
C ILE A 248 19.33 -1.65 0.12
N GLU A 249 20.12 -2.44 0.83
CA GLU A 249 21.54 -2.62 0.52
C GLU A 249 21.76 -3.09 -0.91
N PHE A 250 20.98 -4.07 -1.37
CA PHE A 250 21.06 -4.61 -2.73
C PHE A 250 20.80 -3.57 -3.81
N ASN A 251 19.87 -2.64 -3.56
CA ASN A 251 19.44 -1.62 -4.53
C ASN A 251 20.15 -0.27 -4.34
N SER A 252 21.10 -0.18 -3.42
CA SER A 252 21.68 1.09 -3.00
C SER A 252 22.87 1.54 -3.86
N PHE A 253 23.03 2.86 -3.95
CA PHE A 253 24.24 3.47 -4.50
C PHE A 253 25.40 3.34 -3.51
N VAL A 254 26.62 3.17 -4.01
CA VAL A 254 27.87 3.03 -3.21
C VAL A 254 28.02 4.14 -2.16
N ARG A 255 27.51 5.34 -2.45
CA ARG A 255 27.53 6.50 -1.55
C ARG A 255 26.79 6.27 -0.22
N TYR A 256 25.80 5.38 -0.18
CA TYR A 256 25.05 5.07 1.04
C TYR A 256 25.69 3.96 1.88
N SER A 257 26.82 3.39 1.45
CA SER A 257 27.48 2.27 2.15
C SER A 257 27.74 2.54 3.64
N LYS A 258 28.12 3.77 4.01
CA LYS A 258 28.32 4.15 5.43
C LYS A 258 27.01 4.18 6.21
N VAL A 259 25.94 4.73 5.63
CA VAL A 259 24.61 4.80 6.27
C VAL A 259 24.05 3.40 6.46
N ILE A 260 24.19 2.54 5.44
CA ILE A 260 23.77 1.13 5.48
C ILE A 260 24.52 0.36 6.56
N LYS A 261 25.84 0.55 6.69
CA LYS A 261 26.63 -0.05 7.79
C LYS A 261 26.16 0.41 9.17
N ASN A 262 25.73 1.67 9.31
CA ASN A 262 25.18 2.15 10.59
C ASN A 262 23.85 1.47 10.93
N PHE A 263 22.99 1.18 9.93
CA PHE A 263 21.78 0.40 10.16
C PHE A 263 22.10 -1.03 10.59
N GLU A 264 23.08 -1.68 9.95
CA GLU A 264 23.53 -3.01 10.37
C GLU A 264 23.97 -3.03 11.84
N ALA A 265 24.78 -2.06 12.25
CA ALA A 265 25.23 -1.92 13.65
C ALA A 265 24.05 -1.65 14.60
N GLY A 266 23.09 -0.83 14.19
CA GLY A 266 21.87 -0.55 14.96
C GLY A 266 20.99 -1.78 15.16
N ILE A 267 20.80 -2.59 14.11
CA ILE A 267 20.04 -3.85 14.18
C ILE A 267 20.74 -4.84 15.11
N LYS A 268 22.07 -4.98 15.02
CA LYS A 268 22.84 -5.84 15.94
C LYS A 268 22.70 -5.38 17.38
N LYS A 269 22.73 -4.07 17.64
CA LYS A 269 22.55 -3.52 18.99
C LYS A 269 21.16 -3.81 19.55
N LEU A 270 20.11 -3.68 18.74
CA LEU A 270 18.74 -4.04 19.13
C LEU A 270 18.59 -5.52 19.48
N PHE A 271 19.33 -6.39 18.79
CA PHE A 271 19.29 -7.82 19.05
C PHE A 271 20.07 -8.20 20.33
N LEU A 272 21.23 -7.59 20.56
CA LEU A 272 22.12 -7.95 21.67
C LEU A 272 21.69 -7.36 23.01
N ASN A 273 21.06 -6.19 22.99
CA ASN A 273 20.56 -5.54 24.20
C ASN A 273 19.08 -5.90 24.35
N ASN A 274 18.69 -6.52 25.46
CA ASN A 274 17.30 -6.59 25.91
C ASN A 274 16.81 -5.18 26.27
N ASP A 275 16.69 -4.34 25.26
CA ASP A 275 16.49 -2.90 25.37
C ASP A 275 15.10 -2.64 25.93
N GLU A 276 15.02 -2.02 27.12
CA GLU A 276 13.75 -1.60 27.71
C GLU A 276 12.96 -0.68 26.77
N ASN A 277 13.66 0.01 25.86
CA ASN A 277 13.10 0.89 24.84
C ASN A 277 13.11 0.28 23.43
N PHE A 278 13.04 -1.05 23.30
CA PHE A 278 13.06 -1.76 22.01
C PHE A 278 12.13 -1.12 20.97
N ASN A 279 10.88 -0.83 21.33
CA ASN A 279 9.88 -0.28 20.42
C ASN A 279 10.31 1.09 19.86
N GLU A 280 10.82 1.97 20.70
CA GLU A 280 11.24 3.32 20.29
C GLU A 280 12.47 3.24 19.37
N ASN A 281 13.46 2.43 19.74
CA ASN A 281 14.68 2.27 18.95
C ASN A 281 14.43 1.53 17.63
N PHE A 282 13.54 0.53 17.64
CA PHE A 282 13.04 -0.12 16.43
C PHE A 282 12.40 0.89 15.48
N LEU A 283 11.44 1.69 15.97
CA LEU A 283 10.75 2.69 15.15
C LEU A 283 11.71 3.73 14.57
N LYS A 284 12.69 4.19 15.35
CA LYS A 284 13.74 5.12 14.89
C LYS A 284 14.58 4.55 13.75
N ILE A 285 14.95 3.27 13.81
CA ILE A 285 15.73 2.63 12.74
C ILE A 285 14.83 2.38 11.53
N TYR A 286 13.62 1.86 11.76
CA TYR A 286 12.66 1.56 10.70
C TYR A 286 12.26 2.80 9.89
N SER A 287 12.02 3.94 10.56
CA SER A 287 11.68 5.20 9.90
C SER A 287 12.83 5.69 9.00
N LYS A 288 14.05 5.71 9.52
CA LYS A 288 15.25 6.11 8.76
C LYS A 288 15.55 5.20 7.58
N ILE A 289 15.36 3.89 7.74
CA ILE A 289 15.46 2.91 6.64
C ILE A 289 14.39 3.24 5.58
N THR A 290 13.16 3.56 5.99
CA THR A 290 12.08 3.91 5.06
C THR A 290 12.32 5.23 4.33
N GLU A 291 12.90 6.23 4.98
CA GLU A 291 13.32 7.48 4.34
C GLU A 291 14.39 7.22 3.28
N LEU A 292 15.42 6.43 3.62
CA LEU A 292 16.47 6.06 2.69
C LEU A 292 15.94 5.23 1.51
N GLU A 293 14.99 4.32 1.76
CA GLU A 293 14.34 3.53 0.71
C GLU A 293 13.64 4.42 -0.33
N LYS A 294 12.90 5.43 0.13
CA LYS A 294 12.25 6.42 -0.75
C LYS A 294 13.27 7.20 -1.57
N GLU A 295 14.35 7.65 -0.94
CA GLU A 295 15.43 8.38 -1.60
C GLU A 295 16.10 7.52 -2.69
N ILE A 296 16.42 6.27 -2.38
CA ILE A 296 17.00 5.32 -3.34
C ILE A 296 16.01 5.02 -4.49
N SER A 297 14.73 4.84 -4.18
CA SER A 297 13.69 4.63 -5.21
C SER A 297 13.64 5.81 -6.18
N PHE A 298 13.62 7.03 -5.65
CA PHE A 298 13.63 8.25 -6.45
C PHE A 298 14.88 8.34 -7.35
N LEU A 299 16.06 8.04 -6.80
CA LEU A 299 17.30 8.03 -7.58
C LEU A 299 17.31 6.97 -8.69
N ASN A 300 16.74 5.79 -8.42
CA ASN A 300 16.59 4.74 -9.42
C ASN A 300 15.65 5.18 -10.55
N GLU A 301 14.56 5.91 -10.23
CA GLU A 301 13.70 6.51 -11.24
C GLU A 301 14.46 7.54 -12.09
N LEU A 302 15.24 8.44 -11.47
CA LEU A 302 16.07 9.40 -12.19
C LEU A 302 17.10 8.69 -13.10
N GLN A 303 17.71 7.62 -12.61
CA GLN A 303 18.64 6.81 -13.41
C GLN A 303 17.94 6.14 -14.59
N ASN A 304 16.72 5.65 -14.41
CA ASN A 304 15.91 5.08 -15.50
C ASN A 304 15.53 6.11 -16.55
N ILE A 305 15.16 7.33 -16.13
CA ILE A 305 14.92 8.46 -17.04
C ILE A 305 16.20 8.77 -17.81
N GLN A 306 17.34 8.91 -17.11
CA GLN A 306 18.63 9.18 -17.74
C GLN A 306 18.98 8.10 -18.78
N ASN A 307 18.83 6.82 -18.44
CA ASN A 307 19.10 5.71 -19.33
C ASN A 307 18.21 5.75 -20.58
N SER A 308 16.92 6.05 -20.42
CA SER A 308 15.96 6.21 -21.52
C SER A 308 16.33 7.40 -22.42
N LEU A 309 16.82 8.50 -21.83
CA LEU A 309 17.35 9.64 -22.57
C LEU A 309 18.66 9.33 -23.30
N LEU A 310 19.49 8.43 -22.78
CA LEU A 310 20.73 8.01 -23.45
C LEU A 310 20.52 6.91 -24.49
N GLU A 311 19.38 6.22 -24.44
CA GLU A 311 19.07 5.11 -25.34
C GLU A 311 19.07 5.56 -26.80
N LYS A 312 19.83 4.83 -27.62
CA LYS A 312 19.96 5.04 -29.07
C LYS A 312 19.44 3.84 -29.86
N SER A 313 18.26 3.34 -29.48
CA SER A 313 17.59 2.27 -30.21
C SER A 313 16.73 2.82 -31.35
N TYR A 314 16.74 2.09 -32.47
CA TYR A 314 15.82 2.28 -33.59
C TYR A 314 14.76 1.19 -33.50
N SER A 315 13.48 1.53 -33.70
CA SER A 315 12.41 0.51 -33.61
C SER A 315 12.33 -0.39 -34.84
N CYS A 316 12.80 0.09 -35.99
CA CYS A 316 12.71 -0.58 -37.28
C CYS A 316 13.60 0.11 -38.33
N PHE A 317 13.75 -0.51 -39.50
CA PHE A 317 14.54 0.04 -40.62
C PHE A 317 14.07 1.43 -41.07
N LEU A 318 12.77 1.64 -41.17
CA LEU A 318 12.20 2.93 -41.53
C LEU A 318 12.53 4.01 -40.49
N ASP A 319 12.46 3.68 -39.20
CA ASP A 319 12.82 4.61 -38.12
C ASP A 319 14.30 5.02 -38.23
N TYR A 320 15.18 4.08 -38.58
CA TYR A 320 16.59 4.40 -38.87
C TYR A 320 16.75 5.33 -40.06
N ILE A 321 16.11 5.03 -41.19
CA ILE A 321 16.19 5.87 -42.40
C ILE A 321 15.69 7.28 -42.10
N ILE A 322 14.48 7.41 -41.53
CA ILE A 322 13.88 8.72 -41.23
C ILE A 322 14.79 9.52 -40.31
N ARG A 323 15.33 8.92 -39.24
CA ARG A 323 16.23 9.61 -38.31
C ARG A 323 17.59 9.98 -38.93
N LYS A 324 18.01 9.32 -40.01
CA LYS A 324 19.25 9.64 -40.75
C LYS A 324 19.04 10.69 -41.83
N LEU A 325 17.87 10.65 -42.49
CA LEU A 325 17.49 11.55 -43.57
C LEU A 325 16.74 12.80 -43.10
N ASP A 326 16.37 12.92 -41.83
CA ASP A 326 15.61 14.08 -41.37
C ASP A 326 16.43 15.37 -41.45
N TYR A 327 16.23 16.10 -42.54
CA TYR A 327 16.74 17.45 -42.76
C TYR A 327 15.92 18.52 -42.02
N SER A 328 14.76 18.19 -41.42
CA SER A 328 13.81 19.16 -40.84
C SER A 328 14.23 19.75 -39.48
N ASN A 329 15.45 19.51 -39.03
CA ASN A 329 16.00 20.02 -37.77
C ASN A 329 15.27 19.54 -36.49
N LYS A 330 14.15 18.82 -36.61
CA LYS A 330 13.29 18.39 -35.50
C LYS A 330 13.90 17.26 -34.67
N TYR A 331 14.37 16.18 -35.32
CA TYR A 331 15.06 15.10 -34.58
C TYR A 331 16.41 15.58 -34.03
N PHE A 332 17.07 16.53 -34.70
CA PHE A 332 18.28 17.14 -34.20
C PHE A 332 18.03 17.90 -32.88
N LYS A 333 17.00 18.74 -32.82
CA LYS A 333 16.58 19.45 -31.58
C LYS A 333 16.25 18.49 -30.44
N ILE A 334 15.45 17.45 -30.71
CA ILE A 334 15.12 16.42 -29.71
C ILE A 334 16.39 15.75 -29.20
N LYS A 335 17.30 15.36 -30.09
CA LYS A 335 18.57 14.71 -29.73
C LYS A 335 19.47 15.61 -28.89
N GLN A 336 19.56 16.91 -29.19
CA GLN A 336 20.31 17.86 -28.36
C GLN A 336 19.67 17.99 -26.99
N ARG A 337 18.35 18.16 -26.93
CA ARG A 337 17.66 18.30 -25.65
C ARG A 337 17.77 17.06 -24.78
N LYS A 338 17.71 15.86 -25.37
CA LYS A 338 17.99 14.59 -24.67
C LYS A 338 19.38 14.58 -24.02
N LYS A 339 20.41 15.07 -24.71
CA LYS A 339 21.77 15.14 -24.15
C LYS A 339 21.87 16.12 -23.00
N GLU A 340 21.24 17.29 -23.12
CA GLU A 340 21.20 18.29 -22.04
C GLU A 340 20.53 17.72 -20.79
N LEU A 341 19.36 17.10 -20.94
CA LEU A 341 18.62 16.47 -19.84
C LEU A 341 19.39 15.29 -19.24
N ALA A 342 19.97 14.42 -20.06
CA ALA A 342 20.79 13.32 -19.57
C ALA A 342 22.04 13.81 -18.81
N SER A 343 22.64 14.93 -19.26
CA SER A 343 23.76 15.56 -18.55
C SER A 343 23.31 16.19 -17.23
N TYR A 344 22.11 16.76 -17.17
CA TYR A 344 21.53 17.30 -15.95
C TYR A 344 21.35 16.19 -14.91
N PHE A 345 20.68 15.09 -15.26
CA PHE A 345 20.53 13.96 -14.32
C PHE A 345 21.85 13.30 -13.96
N SER A 346 22.83 13.26 -14.87
CA SER A 346 24.17 12.77 -14.55
C SER A 346 24.82 13.56 -13.41
N LYS A 347 24.60 14.88 -13.38
CA LYS A 347 25.10 15.73 -12.30
C LYS A 347 24.35 15.46 -11.01
N ILE A 348 23.02 15.34 -11.04
CA ILE A 348 22.23 15.05 -9.84
C ILE A 348 22.63 13.70 -9.23
N LEU A 349 22.73 12.66 -10.06
CA LEU A 349 23.12 11.32 -9.62
C LEU A 349 24.54 11.27 -9.04
N SER A 350 25.42 12.21 -9.42
CA SER A 350 26.77 12.32 -8.87
C SER A 350 26.87 13.20 -7.61
N HIS A 351 25.85 13.97 -7.26
CA HIS A 351 25.84 14.86 -6.08
C HIS A 351 24.96 14.31 -4.95
N ASN A 352 25.17 14.83 -3.74
CA ASN A 352 24.37 14.46 -2.57
C ASN A 352 23.02 15.18 -2.64
N LEU A 353 21.90 14.46 -2.59
CA LEU A 353 20.56 15.06 -2.73
C LEU A 353 20.23 16.04 -1.59
N ASN A 354 20.89 15.89 -0.44
CA ASN A 354 20.71 16.76 0.73
C ASN A 354 21.23 18.20 0.53
N GLU A 355 21.89 18.48 -0.59
CA GLU A 355 22.39 19.81 -0.95
C GLU A 355 21.47 20.53 -1.95
N ILE A 356 20.37 19.88 -2.37
CA ILE A 356 19.38 20.44 -3.30
C ILE A 356 18.43 21.33 -2.50
N ASP A 357 18.40 22.62 -2.83
CA ASP A 357 17.47 23.57 -2.21
C ASP A 357 16.06 23.46 -2.80
N SER A 358 15.10 24.20 -2.23
CA SER A 358 13.71 24.17 -2.69
C SER A 358 13.53 24.69 -4.13
N GLY A 359 14.40 25.59 -4.58
CA GLY A 359 14.36 26.10 -5.96
C GLY A 359 14.87 25.05 -6.96
N ASP A 360 15.91 24.31 -6.59
CA ASP A 360 16.43 23.20 -7.38
C ASP A 360 15.41 22.05 -7.49
N ALA A 361 14.55 21.86 -6.50
CA ALA A 361 13.48 20.87 -6.54
C ALA A 361 12.41 21.18 -7.60
N GLU A 362 11.95 22.43 -7.69
CA GLU A 362 10.99 22.84 -8.74
C GLU A 362 11.60 22.69 -10.14
N ILE A 363 12.86 23.08 -10.30
CA ILE A 363 13.60 22.90 -11.55
C ILE A 363 13.70 21.41 -11.88
N MET A 364 13.99 20.55 -10.91
CA MET A 364 14.09 19.11 -11.12
C MET A 364 12.76 18.51 -11.59
N ASP A 365 11.63 18.89 -10.98
CA ASP A 365 10.30 18.43 -11.40
C ASP A 365 9.99 18.84 -12.84
N GLU A 366 10.32 20.07 -13.22
CA GLU A 366 10.19 20.53 -14.61
C GLU A 366 11.04 19.68 -15.56
N LYS A 367 12.29 19.37 -15.18
CA LYS A 367 13.20 18.54 -16.00
C LYS A 367 12.72 17.10 -16.10
N ILE A 368 12.16 16.53 -15.05
CA ILE A 368 11.53 15.20 -15.06
C ILE A 368 10.36 15.19 -16.04
N LYS A 369 9.44 16.15 -15.90
CA LYS A 369 8.26 16.27 -16.76
C LYS A 369 8.65 16.44 -18.23
N GLU A 370 9.60 17.33 -18.51
CA GLU A 370 10.13 17.54 -19.86
C GLU A 370 10.74 16.26 -20.44
N SER A 371 11.49 15.51 -19.63
CA SER A 371 12.11 14.25 -20.04
C SER A 371 11.06 13.20 -20.39
N MET A 372 10.02 13.07 -19.57
CA MET A 372 8.92 12.15 -19.80
C MET A 372 8.13 12.50 -21.06
N GLU A 373 7.92 13.80 -21.34
CA GLU A 373 7.29 14.26 -22.58
C GLU A 373 8.14 13.89 -23.81
N ILE A 374 9.47 14.06 -23.75
CA ILE A 374 10.39 13.70 -24.83
C ILE A 374 10.44 12.18 -25.04
N ILE A 375 10.53 11.38 -23.97
CA ILE A 375 10.53 9.92 -24.03
C ILE A 375 9.22 9.42 -24.65
N SER A 376 8.07 9.94 -24.21
CA SER A 376 6.76 9.61 -24.75
C SER A 376 6.65 9.95 -26.23
N LEU A 377 7.11 11.14 -26.63
CA LEU A 377 7.14 11.56 -28.02
C LEU A 377 7.97 10.61 -28.88
N GLU A 378 9.17 10.21 -28.43
CA GLU A 378 10.01 9.26 -29.16
C GLU A 378 9.37 7.88 -29.28
N ASN A 379 8.75 7.38 -28.21
CA ASN A 379 8.08 6.08 -28.25
C ASN A 379 6.90 6.10 -29.23
N ASN A 380 6.12 7.17 -29.26
CA ASN A 380 5.04 7.35 -30.24
C ASN A 380 5.55 7.40 -31.68
N ILE A 381 6.66 8.10 -31.91
CA ILE A 381 7.32 8.16 -33.22
C ILE A 381 7.79 6.75 -33.63
N LYS A 382 8.52 6.06 -32.74
CA LYS A 382 9.02 4.70 -32.95
C LYS A 382 7.88 3.74 -33.31
N ALA A 383 6.76 3.80 -32.59
CA ALA A 383 5.57 2.98 -32.85
C ALA A 383 4.92 3.32 -34.20
N ARG A 384 4.79 4.62 -34.52
CA ARG A 384 4.26 5.06 -35.82
C ARG A 384 5.13 4.58 -36.98
N HIS A 385 6.45 4.73 -36.88
CA HIS A 385 7.38 4.26 -37.90
C HIS A 385 7.29 2.73 -38.05
N ARG A 386 7.21 1.98 -36.95
CA ARG A 386 7.02 0.52 -37.01
C ARG A 386 5.72 0.15 -37.73
N LYS A 387 4.61 0.86 -37.43
CA LYS A 387 3.33 0.63 -38.10
C LYS A 387 3.38 0.94 -39.60
N ILE A 388 4.02 2.02 -40.00
CA ILE A 388 4.19 2.38 -41.43
C ILE A 388 5.06 1.33 -42.12
N GLN A 389 6.17 0.94 -41.51
CA GLN A 389 7.03 -0.11 -42.05
C GLN A 389 6.25 -1.42 -42.23
N PHE A 390 5.50 -1.84 -41.21
CA PHE A 390 4.64 -3.03 -41.30
C PHE A 390 3.64 -2.96 -42.47
N LEU A 391 2.94 -1.84 -42.62
CA LEU A 391 1.90 -1.70 -43.64
C LEU A 391 2.44 -1.62 -45.08
N PHE A 392 3.59 -1.01 -45.29
CA PHE A 392 4.05 -0.63 -46.63
C PHE A 392 5.38 -1.24 -47.05
N LEU A 393 6.29 -1.46 -46.11
CA LEU A 393 7.68 -1.79 -46.41
C LEU A 393 8.02 -3.24 -46.07
N ASP A 394 7.31 -3.86 -45.14
CA ASP A 394 7.60 -5.22 -44.71
C ASP A 394 7.35 -6.24 -45.83
N ASN A 395 6.41 -5.96 -46.74
CA ASN A 395 6.16 -6.76 -47.95
C ASN A 395 7.17 -6.49 -49.09
N LEU A 396 7.90 -5.39 -49.03
CA LEU A 396 8.85 -4.96 -50.08
C LEU A 396 10.30 -5.24 -49.71
N PHE A 397 10.62 -5.20 -48.41
CA PHE A 397 11.97 -5.37 -47.89
C PHE A 397 12.02 -6.59 -46.96
N PRO A 398 12.82 -7.62 -47.30
CA PRO A 398 12.97 -8.80 -46.47
C PRO A 398 13.83 -8.57 -45.23
N TRP A 399 14.26 -7.33 -44.96
CA TRP A 399 15.19 -6.99 -43.90
C TRP A 399 14.48 -6.29 -42.74
N ASP A 400 14.81 -6.66 -41.52
CA ASP A 400 14.52 -5.88 -40.31
C ASP A 400 15.81 -5.42 -39.62
N LEU A 401 15.71 -4.44 -38.74
CA LEU A 401 16.84 -3.97 -37.95
C LEU A 401 16.96 -4.72 -36.63
N ARG A 402 18.16 -5.21 -36.36
CA ARG A 402 18.57 -5.69 -35.05
C ARG A 402 19.72 -4.81 -34.54
N VAL A 403 19.58 -4.32 -33.32
CA VAL A 403 20.66 -3.65 -32.60
C VAL A 403 21.26 -4.65 -31.63
N ASP A 404 22.56 -4.89 -31.73
CA ASP A 404 23.31 -5.70 -30.77
C ASP A 404 24.50 -4.88 -30.26
N GLY A 405 24.37 -4.42 -29.01
CA GLY A 405 25.26 -3.42 -28.42
C GLY A 405 25.31 -2.12 -29.24
N LYS A 406 26.49 -1.80 -29.79
CA LYS A 406 26.71 -0.62 -30.65
C LYS A 406 26.63 -0.92 -32.16
N LYS A 407 26.45 -2.19 -32.55
CA LYS A 407 26.45 -2.61 -33.95
C LYS A 407 25.01 -2.78 -34.44
N LEU A 408 24.78 -2.33 -35.67
CA LEU A 408 23.50 -2.35 -36.35
C LEU A 408 23.54 -3.46 -37.40
N TYR A 409 22.60 -4.40 -37.33
CA TYR A 409 22.52 -5.54 -38.23
C TYR A 409 21.21 -5.52 -39.00
N PHE A 410 21.28 -5.87 -40.27
CA PHE A 410 20.12 -6.18 -41.08
C PHE A 410 19.87 -7.68 -41.00
N LYS A 411 18.73 -8.09 -40.43
CA LYS A 411 18.33 -9.48 -40.34
C LYS A 411 17.27 -9.76 -41.40
N ILE A 412 17.44 -10.82 -42.18
CA ILE A 412 16.35 -11.31 -43.04
C ILE A 412 15.20 -11.75 -42.14
N LYS A 413 13.99 -11.26 -42.41
CA LYS A 413 12.77 -11.69 -41.73
C LYS A 413 12.50 -13.12 -42.13
N THR A 414 12.62 -14.02 -41.16
CA THR A 414 12.35 -15.44 -41.34
C THR A 414 10.87 -15.77 -41.26
N ASP A 415 10.05 -14.82 -40.80
CA ASP A 415 8.64 -15.05 -40.49
C ASP A 415 7.80 -14.20 -41.46
N PHE A 416 7.52 -14.77 -42.64
CA PHE A 416 6.48 -14.31 -43.57
C PHE A 416 5.23 -15.21 -43.45
N SER A 417 4.84 -15.57 -42.23
CA SER A 417 3.64 -16.39 -41.94
C SER A 417 2.51 -15.53 -41.40
#